data_AF-A0A925FK62-F1
#
_entry.id   AF-A0A925FK62-F1
#
_cell.length_a   1.000
_cell.length_b   1.000
_cell.length_c   1.000
_cell.angle_alpha   90.00
_cell.angle_beta   90.00
_cell.angle_gamma   90.00
#
_symmetry.space_group_name_H-M   'P 1'
#
loop_
_entity.id
_entity.type
_entity.pdbx_description
1 polymer ?
#
loop_
_entity_poly.entity_id
_entity_poly.type
_entity_poly.pdbx_seq_one_letter_code
_entity_poly.pdbx_strand_id
1 'polypeptide(L)'
;YAVQNLPYALETLTRTTLRNIVGEMELDSTLASRDEINNRMREFIEGAAIGWGVDVTRVELQAIEPPRDIQQSMELQMRAERERRAAVTNAEATKRAAILEAEGVRESQVLRAQGEADAAVLRATGLAEARLAMAQAEAEALRRIGAAMPDGQAAMYLLGQKYLEALPLIAQGKGTTVFLPSEASGVMGALGGLRAMLQAPTGGADGSAASVRSAASRTLPAGEGPRDGS
;
A
#
# COMPACT_ATOMS: atom_id res chain seq x y z
N TYR A 1 3.36 88.33 23.12
CA TYR A 1 4.35 88.07 22.06
C TYR A 1 3.62 88.17 20.73
N ALA A 2 3.72 89.30 20.03
CA ALA A 2 3.14 89.48 18.71
C ALA A 2 4.18 89.08 17.65
N VAL A 3 3.86 88.10 16.81
CA VAL A 3 4.71 87.69 15.70
C VAL A 3 4.82 88.85 14.70
N GLN A 4 6.05 89.24 14.34
CA GLN A 4 6.30 90.33 13.38
C GLN A 4 6.08 89.90 11.92
N ASN A 5 6.16 88.60 11.63
CA ASN A 5 5.95 88.03 10.30
C ASN A 5 5.31 86.63 10.41
N LEU A 6 3.98 86.58 10.28
CA LEU A 6 3.18 85.37 10.40
C LEU A 6 3.54 84.29 9.36
N PRO A 7 3.69 84.60 8.05
CA PRO A 7 4.17 83.64 7.06
C PRO A 7 5.51 82.98 7.44
N TYR A 8 6.48 83.76 7.90
CA TYR A 8 7.79 83.24 8.29
C TYR A 8 7.73 82.35 9.53
N ALA A 9 6.89 82.71 10.51
CA ALA A 9 6.67 81.89 11.71
C ALA A 9 6.01 80.55 11.36
N LEU A 10 5.01 80.56 10.49
CA LEU A 10 4.33 79.34 10.00
C LEU A 10 5.28 78.44 9.20
N GLU A 11 6.12 79.00 8.33
CA GLU A 11 7.13 78.23 7.58
C GLU A 11 8.13 77.55 8.53
N THR A 12 8.63 78.30 9.51
CA THR A 12 9.60 77.79 10.49
C THR A 12 9.01 76.69 11.37
N LEU A 13 7.77 76.89 11.84
CA LEU A 13 7.03 75.90 12.59
C LEU A 13 6.82 74.63 11.76
N THR A 14 6.29 74.77 10.54
CA THR A 14 6.03 73.64 9.63
C THR A 14 7.31 72.85 9.36
N ARG A 15 8.44 73.53 9.09
CA ARG A 15 9.74 72.87 8.87
C ARG A 15 10.24 72.10 10.08
N THR A 16 10.05 72.65 11.28
CA THR A 16 10.51 72.02 12.52
C THR A 16 9.64 70.81 12.87
N THR A 17 8.32 70.97 12.79
CA THR A 17 7.35 69.90 13.03
C THR A 17 7.56 68.74 12.05
N LEU A 18 7.72 69.03 10.75
CA LEU A 18 7.96 68.00 9.73
C LEU A 18 9.25 67.22 10.02
N ARG A 19 10.32 67.93 10.39
CA ARG A 19 11.61 67.29 10.73
C ARG A 19 11.47 66.36 11.93
N ASN A 20 10.74 66.77 12.97
CA ASN A 20 10.55 65.95 14.17
C ASN A 20 9.73 64.70 13.86
N ILE A 21 8.60 64.85 13.16
CA ILE A 21 7.74 63.70 12.79
C ILE A 21 8.50 62.69 11.93
N VAL A 22 9.21 63.15 10.90
CA VAL A 22 10.00 62.26 10.02
C VAL A 22 11.18 61.64 10.78
N GLY A 23 11.76 62.32 11.77
CA GLY A 23 12.85 61.79 12.59
C GLY A 23 12.41 60.69 13.57
N GLU A 24 11.13 60.64 13.93
CA GLU A 24 10.56 59.61 14.81
C GLU A 24 10.04 58.38 14.05
N MET A 25 9.85 58.50 12.73
CA MET A 25 9.30 57.44 11.87
C MET A 25 10.41 56.70 11.12
N GLU A 26 10.21 55.39 10.90
CA GLU A 26 11.04 54.67 9.94
C GLU A 26 10.81 55.20 8.52
N LEU A 27 11.86 55.17 7.70
CA LEU A 27 11.82 55.70 6.33
C LEU A 27 10.70 55.04 5.49
N ASP A 28 10.55 53.71 5.59
CA ASP A 28 9.48 52.96 4.90
C ASP A 28 8.09 53.42 5.34
N SER A 29 7.90 53.63 6.64
CA SER A 29 6.64 54.11 7.22
C SER A 29 6.33 55.53 6.75
N THR A 30 7.36 56.38 6.64
CA THR A 30 7.23 57.76 6.17
C THR A 30 6.76 57.81 4.70
N LEU A 31 7.16 56.85 3.87
CA LEU A 31 6.74 56.76 2.47
C LEU A 31 5.34 56.14 2.31
N ALA A 32 4.98 55.19 3.17
CA ALA A 32 3.71 54.48 3.11
C ALA A 32 2.53 55.26 3.73
N SER A 33 2.77 55.99 4.82
CA SER A 33 1.73 56.56 5.68
C SER A 33 1.67 58.09 5.60
N ARG A 34 1.42 58.63 4.40
CA ARG A 34 1.30 60.09 4.19
C ARG A 34 0.15 60.72 4.99
N ASP A 35 -0.96 60.00 5.13
CA ASP A 35 -2.13 60.47 5.88
C ASP A 35 -1.80 60.66 7.37
N GLU A 36 -0.95 59.80 7.93
CA GLU A 36 -0.49 59.92 9.31
C GLU A 36 0.36 61.18 9.51
N ILE A 37 1.27 61.46 8.58
CA ILE A 37 2.10 62.67 8.59
C ILE A 37 1.21 63.91 8.46
N ASN A 38 0.25 63.90 7.54
CA ASN A 38 -0.69 65.00 7.32
C ASN A 38 -1.50 65.32 8.59
N ASN A 39 -2.03 64.28 9.26
CA ASN A 39 -2.82 64.44 10.48
C ASN A 39 -1.98 64.99 11.63
N ARG A 40 -0.81 64.39 11.89
CA ARG A 40 0.11 64.86 12.95
C ARG A 40 0.57 66.30 12.68
N MET A 41 0.93 66.63 11.43
CA MET A 41 1.31 67.98 11.05
C MET A 41 0.18 68.98 11.27
N ARG A 42 -1.06 68.62 10.90
CA ARG A 42 -2.25 69.45 11.13
C ARG A 42 -2.44 69.74 12.61
N GLU A 43 -2.42 68.72 13.47
CA GLU A 43 -2.63 68.87 14.92
C GLU A 43 -1.59 69.81 15.57
N PHE A 44 -0.31 69.62 15.26
CA PHE A 44 0.76 70.46 15.82
C PHE A 44 0.71 71.90 15.31
N ILE A 45 0.40 72.12 14.03
CA ILE A 45 0.35 73.47 13.45
C ILE A 45 -0.92 74.20 13.91
N GLU A 46 -2.07 73.53 13.97
CA GLU A 46 -3.34 74.10 14.46
C GLU A 46 -3.21 74.58 15.91
N GLY A 47 -2.59 73.79 16.79
CA GLY A 47 -2.38 74.17 18.19
C GLY A 47 -1.55 75.46 18.37
N ALA A 48 -0.56 75.69 17.52
CA ALA A 48 0.24 76.92 17.56
C ALA A 48 -0.44 78.10 16.82
N ALA A 49 -1.16 77.83 15.73
CA ALA A 49 -1.81 78.84 14.89
C ALA A 49 -2.98 79.56 15.60
N ILE A 50 -3.65 78.90 16.55
CA ILE A 50 -4.67 79.53 17.42
C ILE A 50 -4.12 80.77 18.14
N GLY A 51 -2.87 80.70 18.63
CA GLY A 51 -2.22 81.82 19.32
C GLY A 51 -1.91 83.02 18.41
N TRP A 52 -1.99 82.83 17.08
CA TRP A 52 -1.76 83.85 16.07
C TRP A 52 -3.03 84.29 15.34
N GLY A 53 -4.19 83.70 15.69
CA GLY A 53 -5.49 84.04 15.10
C GLY A 53 -5.68 83.53 13.67
N VAL A 54 -5.07 82.38 13.32
CA VAL A 54 -5.19 81.75 12.00
C VAL A 54 -5.75 80.34 12.14
N ASP A 55 -6.75 80.02 11.32
CA ASP A 55 -7.32 78.68 11.23
C ASP A 55 -6.64 77.86 10.13
N VAL A 56 -6.21 76.65 10.47
CA VAL A 56 -5.54 75.73 9.54
C VAL A 56 -6.56 74.75 8.97
N THR A 57 -6.96 74.94 7.72
CA THR A 57 -7.98 74.09 7.09
C THR A 57 -7.45 72.71 6.73
N ARG A 58 -6.25 72.62 6.12
CA ARG A 58 -5.67 71.34 5.67
C ARG A 58 -4.16 71.44 5.51
N VAL A 59 -3.45 70.37 5.84
CA VAL A 59 -2.02 70.18 5.55
C VAL A 59 -1.90 69.01 4.60
N GLU A 60 -1.13 69.19 3.53
CA GLU A 60 -0.90 68.15 2.52
C GLU A 60 0.60 68.01 2.23
N LEU A 61 1.10 66.80 2.39
CA LEU A 61 2.44 66.43 1.99
C LEU A 61 2.48 66.14 0.48
N GLN A 62 3.32 66.87 -0.25
CA GLN A 62 3.43 66.72 -1.71
C GLN A 62 4.17 65.43 -2.11
N ALA A 63 5.48 65.38 -1.84
CA ALA A 63 6.33 64.24 -2.15
C ALA A 63 7.49 64.14 -1.16
N ILE A 64 7.88 62.91 -0.85
CA ILE A 64 9.12 62.60 -0.14
C ILE A 64 10.02 61.90 -1.15
N GLU A 65 11.11 62.55 -1.52
CA GLU A 65 12.09 62.01 -2.46
C GLU A 65 13.38 61.71 -1.69
N PRO A 66 13.60 60.45 -1.28
CA PRO A 66 14.88 60.06 -0.70
C PRO A 66 15.99 60.17 -1.76
N PRO A 67 17.25 60.40 -1.34
CA PRO A 67 18.36 60.44 -2.28
C PRO A 67 18.60 59.06 -2.95
N ARG A 68 19.24 59.06 -4.12
CA ARG A 68 19.33 57.88 -5.00
C ARG A 68 20.07 56.69 -4.39
N ASP A 69 21.06 56.95 -3.55
CA ASP A 69 21.83 55.96 -2.78
C ASP A 69 20.95 55.18 -1.80
N ILE A 70 20.04 55.86 -1.13
CA ILE A 70 19.07 55.24 -0.21
C ILE A 70 18.05 54.41 -0.99
N GLN A 71 17.53 54.93 -2.12
CA GLN A 71 16.60 54.18 -2.98
C GLN A 71 17.21 52.85 -3.46
N GLN A 72 18.45 52.88 -3.94
CA GLN A 72 19.15 51.66 -4.40
C GLN A 72 19.35 50.64 -3.27
N SER A 73 19.70 51.14 -2.07
CA SER A 73 19.91 50.29 -0.90
C SER A 73 18.59 49.63 -0.45
N MET A 74 17.48 50.39 -0.47
CA MET A 74 16.15 49.88 -0.20
C MET A 74 15.70 48.85 -1.23
N GLU A 75 15.91 49.10 -2.53
CA GLU A 75 15.60 48.14 -3.59
C GLU A 75 16.35 46.83 -3.40
N LEU A 76 17.64 46.90 -3.07
CA LEU A 76 18.47 45.73 -2.79
C LEU A 76 17.95 44.96 -1.57
N GLN A 77 17.66 45.66 -0.48
CA GLN A 77 17.13 45.06 0.75
C GLN A 77 15.76 44.42 0.52
N MET A 78 14.85 45.11 -0.17
CA MET A 78 13.52 44.61 -0.52
C MET A 78 13.60 43.40 -1.43
N ARG A 79 14.52 43.40 -2.40
CA ARG A 79 14.76 42.24 -3.25
C ARG A 79 15.29 41.06 -2.44
N ALA A 80 16.28 41.27 -1.59
CA ALA A 80 16.86 40.23 -0.74
C ALA A 80 15.81 39.63 0.20
N GLU A 81 14.98 40.45 0.85
CA GLU A 81 13.92 39.95 1.74
C GLU A 81 12.82 39.21 0.97
N ARG A 82 12.44 39.68 -0.23
CA ARG A 82 11.50 38.95 -1.10
C ARG A 82 12.07 37.60 -1.54
N GLU A 83 13.33 37.57 -1.95
CA GLU A 83 14.02 36.35 -2.37
C GLU A 83 14.15 35.37 -1.20
N ARG A 84 14.50 35.87 0.00
CA ARG A 84 14.54 35.07 1.23
C ARG A 84 13.17 34.48 1.55
N ARG A 85 12.10 35.29 1.51
CA ARG A 85 10.73 34.81 1.76
C ARG A 85 10.31 33.77 0.72
N ALA A 86 10.56 34.02 -0.56
CA ALA A 86 10.25 33.08 -1.63
C ALA A 86 11.01 31.75 -1.44
N ALA A 87 12.29 31.80 -1.07
CA ALA A 87 13.09 30.60 -0.81
C ALA A 87 12.54 29.79 0.38
N VAL A 88 12.17 30.45 1.49
CA VAL A 88 11.55 29.79 2.65
C VAL A 88 10.21 29.16 2.27
N THR A 89 9.34 29.89 1.58
CA THR A 89 8.04 29.37 1.14
C THR A 89 8.20 28.17 0.20
N ASN A 90 9.14 28.22 -0.75
CA ASN A 90 9.42 27.09 -1.65
C ASN A 90 10.00 25.88 -0.91
N ALA A 91 10.90 26.10 0.04
CA ALA A 91 11.44 25.02 0.87
C ALA A 91 10.34 24.34 1.71
N GLU A 92 9.45 25.13 2.32
CA GLU A 92 8.28 24.60 3.04
C GLU A 92 7.33 23.84 2.12
N ALA A 93 7.03 24.37 0.93
CA ALA A 93 6.20 23.71 -0.06
C ALA A 93 6.79 22.37 -0.50
N THR A 94 8.09 22.34 -0.79
CA THR A 94 8.82 21.12 -1.17
C THR A 94 8.79 20.09 -0.05
N LYS A 95 9.04 20.50 1.20
CA LYS A 95 8.97 19.61 2.36
C LYS A 95 7.56 19.03 2.54
N ARG A 96 6.52 19.85 2.44
CA ARG A 96 5.12 19.40 2.56
C ARG A 96 4.75 18.44 1.44
N ALA A 97 5.15 18.72 0.20
CA ALA A 97 4.90 17.85 -0.94
C ALA A 97 5.55 16.46 -0.73
N ALA A 98 6.81 16.42 -0.31
CA ALA A 98 7.51 15.15 -0.05
C ALA A 98 6.87 14.33 1.08
N ILE A 99 6.38 15.00 2.14
CA ILE A 99 5.67 14.32 3.23
C ILE A 99 4.36 13.72 2.72
N LEU A 100 3.55 14.49 1.99
CA LEU A 100 2.26 14.02 1.47
C LEU A 100 2.45 12.85 0.49
N GLU A 101 3.48 12.88 -0.35
CA GLU A 101 3.81 11.78 -1.25
C GLU A 101 4.19 10.52 -0.46
N ALA A 102 5.07 10.64 0.54
CA ALA A 102 5.45 9.52 1.39
C ALA A 102 4.26 8.94 2.19
N GLU A 103 3.37 9.80 2.68
CA GLU A 103 2.14 9.41 3.36
C GLU A 103 1.19 8.66 2.41
N GLY A 104 1.00 9.18 1.19
CA GLY A 104 0.18 8.52 0.16
C GLY A 104 0.74 7.16 -0.26
N VAL A 105 2.07 7.04 -0.41
CA VAL A 105 2.71 5.74 -0.69
C VAL A 105 2.47 4.78 0.47
N ARG A 106 2.69 5.20 1.72
CA ARG A 106 2.47 4.36 2.91
C ARG A 106 1.01 3.89 2.99
N GLU A 107 0.07 4.81 2.84
CA GLU A 107 -1.36 4.49 2.89
C GLU A 107 -1.77 3.54 1.76
N SER A 108 -1.31 3.78 0.54
CA SER A 108 -1.59 2.90 -0.60
C SER A 108 -1.07 1.48 -0.38
N GLN A 109 0.12 1.32 0.21
CA GLN A 109 0.72 0.02 0.52
C GLN A 109 -0.08 -0.72 1.60
N VAL A 110 -0.51 -0.01 2.65
CA VAL A 110 -1.34 -0.58 3.72
C VAL A 110 -2.69 -1.03 3.17
N LEU A 111 -3.38 -0.18 2.41
CA LEU A 111 -4.67 -0.51 1.80
C LEU A 111 -4.56 -1.68 0.83
N ARG A 112 -3.47 -1.74 0.06
CA ARG A 112 -3.22 -2.87 -0.85
C ARG A 112 -3.00 -4.17 -0.08
N ALA A 113 -2.15 -4.16 0.94
CA ALA A 113 -1.89 -5.35 1.76
C ALA A 113 -3.17 -5.84 2.46
N GLN A 114 -3.98 -4.91 2.98
CA GLN A 114 -5.27 -5.22 3.59
C GLN A 114 -6.24 -5.83 2.57
N GLY A 115 -6.36 -5.22 1.38
CA GLY A 115 -7.21 -5.74 0.32
C GLY A 115 -6.77 -7.13 -0.18
N GLU A 116 -5.47 -7.39 -0.25
CA GLU A 116 -4.93 -8.71 -0.62
C GLU A 116 -5.25 -9.77 0.45
N ALA A 117 -5.13 -9.42 1.74
CA ALA A 117 -5.49 -10.29 2.86
C ALA A 117 -7.00 -10.60 2.86
N ASP A 118 -7.84 -9.57 2.75
CA ASP A 118 -9.30 -9.73 2.70
C ASP A 118 -9.71 -10.56 1.50
N ALA A 119 -9.15 -10.28 0.31
CA ALA A 119 -9.42 -11.08 -0.89
C ALA A 119 -8.95 -12.54 -0.76
N ALA A 120 -7.88 -12.82 -0.01
CA ALA A 120 -7.46 -14.18 0.27
C ALA A 120 -8.47 -14.91 1.19
N VAL A 121 -8.95 -14.23 2.24
CA VAL A 121 -9.99 -14.77 3.14
C VAL A 121 -11.27 -15.05 2.37
N LEU A 122 -11.79 -14.09 1.61
CA LEU A 122 -13.02 -14.26 0.82
C LEU A 122 -12.91 -15.41 -0.19
N ARG A 123 -11.74 -15.58 -0.81
CA ARG A 123 -11.50 -16.72 -1.71
C ARG A 123 -11.48 -18.04 -0.95
N ALA A 124 -10.84 -18.09 0.21
CA ALA A 124 -10.79 -19.30 1.03
C ALA A 124 -12.17 -19.72 1.54
N THR A 125 -12.97 -18.76 2.03
CA THR A 125 -14.35 -19.02 2.48
C THR A 125 -15.23 -19.45 1.32
N GLY A 126 -15.17 -18.77 0.18
CA GLY A 126 -15.95 -19.14 -1.01
C GLY A 126 -15.59 -20.55 -1.51
N LEU A 127 -14.32 -20.94 -1.49
CA LEU A 127 -13.90 -22.31 -1.83
C LEU A 127 -14.37 -23.35 -0.80
N ALA A 128 -14.35 -23.02 0.49
CA ALA A 128 -14.85 -23.91 1.53
C ALA A 128 -16.36 -24.13 1.41
N GLU A 129 -17.13 -23.05 1.24
CA GLU A 129 -18.58 -23.10 1.03
C GLU A 129 -18.94 -23.88 -0.25
N ALA A 130 -18.24 -23.61 -1.36
CA ALA A 130 -18.44 -24.35 -2.60
C ALA A 130 -18.17 -25.86 -2.42
N ARG A 131 -17.12 -26.24 -1.70
CA ARG A 131 -16.82 -27.65 -1.39
C ARG A 131 -17.89 -28.30 -0.53
N LEU A 132 -18.40 -27.59 0.48
CA LEU A 132 -19.49 -28.10 1.33
C LEU A 132 -20.78 -28.29 0.52
N ALA A 133 -21.15 -27.32 -0.31
CA ALA A 133 -22.31 -27.42 -1.18
C ALA A 133 -22.20 -28.60 -2.16
N MET A 134 -21.03 -28.79 -2.77
CA MET A 134 -20.75 -29.93 -3.65
C MET A 134 -20.86 -31.27 -2.90
N ALA A 135 -20.26 -31.37 -1.71
CA ALA A 135 -20.31 -32.58 -0.89
C ALA A 135 -21.75 -32.93 -0.45
N GLN A 136 -22.55 -31.91 -0.11
CA GLN A 136 -23.97 -32.10 0.20
C GLN A 136 -24.76 -32.56 -1.02
N ALA A 137 -24.54 -31.94 -2.17
CA ALA A 137 -25.19 -32.33 -3.42
C ALA A 137 -24.84 -33.78 -3.82
N GLU A 138 -23.58 -34.18 -3.68
CA GLU A 138 -23.12 -35.55 -3.94
C GLU A 138 -23.73 -36.54 -2.94
N ALA A 139 -23.76 -36.21 -1.65
CA ALA A 139 -24.41 -37.03 -0.64
C ALA A 139 -25.91 -37.25 -0.93
N GLU A 140 -26.63 -36.20 -1.33
CA GLU A 140 -28.02 -36.31 -1.74
C GLU A 140 -28.20 -37.19 -2.99
N ALA A 141 -27.33 -37.03 -3.99
CA ALA A 141 -27.33 -37.85 -5.19
C ALA A 141 -27.10 -39.34 -4.86
N LEU A 142 -26.08 -39.64 -4.04
CA LEU A 142 -25.80 -41.00 -3.57
C LEU A 142 -26.99 -41.57 -2.79
N ARG A 143 -27.64 -40.77 -1.94
CA ARG A 143 -28.81 -41.21 -1.18
C ARG A 143 -29.98 -41.57 -2.10
N ARG A 144 -30.21 -40.79 -3.15
CA ARG A 144 -31.24 -41.10 -4.18
C ARG A 144 -30.91 -42.37 -4.95
N ILE A 145 -29.64 -42.56 -5.34
CA ILE A 145 -29.17 -43.76 -6.04
C ILE A 145 -29.30 -45.00 -5.15
N GLY A 146 -28.88 -44.89 -3.88
CA GLY A 146 -28.99 -45.97 -2.89
C GLY A 146 -30.43 -46.39 -2.63
N ALA A 147 -31.37 -45.44 -2.56
CA ALA A 147 -32.79 -45.73 -2.39
C ALA A 147 -33.43 -46.43 -3.61
N ALA A 148 -32.82 -46.34 -4.79
CA ALA A 148 -33.30 -46.99 -6.02
C ALA A 148 -32.72 -48.42 -6.23
N MET A 149 -31.83 -48.88 -5.35
CA MET A 149 -31.16 -50.20 -5.46
C MET A 149 -31.42 -51.09 -4.22
N PRO A 150 -31.38 -52.44 -4.36
CA PRO A 150 -31.48 -53.37 -3.23
C PRO A 150 -30.29 -53.27 -2.27
N ASP A 151 -30.53 -53.53 -0.97
CA ASP A 151 -29.53 -53.42 0.09
C ASP A 151 -28.26 -54.24 -0.19
N GLY A 152 -27.09 -53.58 -0.10
CA GLY A 152 -25.77 -54.19 -0.25
C GLY A 152 -25.12 -54.05 -1.64
N GLN A 153 -25.88 -53.79 -2.72
CA GLN A 153 -25.32 -53.66 -4.08
C GLN A 153 -24.91 -52.22 -4.45
N ALA A 154 -25.50 -51.20 -3.80
CA ALA A 154 -25.24 -49.80 -4.09
C ALA A 154 -23.77 -49.40 -3.86
N ALA A 155 -23.12 -49.91 -2.81
CA ALA A 155 -21.72 -49.60 -2.51
C ALA A 155 -20.75 -50.15 -3.56
N MET A 156 -20.98 -51.36 -4.07
CA MET A 156 -20.15 -51.97 -5.12
C MET A 156 -20.30 -51.26 -6.46
N TYR A 157 -21.52 -50.85 -6.83
CA TYR A 157 -21.75 -50.08 -8.05
C TYR A 157 -21.04 -48.71 -8.02
N LEU A 158 -21.12 -47.99 -6.89
CA LEU A 158 -20.47 -46.69 -6.72
C LEU A 158 -18.93 -46.81 -6.76
N LEU A 159 -18.37 -47.83 -6.12
CA LEU A 159 -16.93 -48.09 -6.16
C LEU A 159 -16.46 -48.41 -7.59
N GLY A 160 -17.22 -49.24 -8.31
CA GLY A 160 -16.97 -49.55 -9.72
C GLY A 160 -17.02 -48.31 -10.62
N GLN A 161 -18.00 -47.42 -10.42
CA GLN A 161 -18.10 -46.16 -11.16
C GLN A 161 -16.90 -45.24 -10.91
N LYS A 162 -16.54 -44.98 -9.64
CA LYS A 162 -15.39 -44.12 -9.30
C LYS A 162 -14.07 -44.71 -9.79
N TYR A 163 -13.92 -46.03 -9.78
CA TYR A 163 -12.77 -46.71 -10.36
C TYR A 163 -12.69 -46.47 -11.88
N LEU A 164 -13.80 -46.67 -12.60
CA LEU A 164 -13.85 -46.46 -14.05
C LEU A 164 -13.62 -44.98 -14.44
N GLU A 165 -14.12 -44.05 -13.65
CA GLU A 165 -13.86 -42.60 -13.79
C GLU A 165 -12.40 -42.20 -13.49
N ALA A 166 -11.72 -42.92 -12.60
CA ALA A 166 -10.31 -42.68 -12.27
C ALA A 166 -9.35 -43.24 -13.34
N LEU A 167 -9.76 -44.24 -14.13
CA LEU A 167 -8.91 -44.86 -15.16
C LEU A 167 -8.34 -43.85 -16.19
N PRO A 168 -9.12 -42.91 -16.76
CA PRO A 168 -8.60 -41.88 -17.67
C PRO A 168 -7.57 -40.95 -17.02
N LEU A 169 -7.75 -40.58 -15.75
CA LEU A 169 -6.83 -39.69 -15.01
C LEU A 169 -5.48 -40.37 -14.77
N ILE A 170 -5.52 -41.68 -14.47
CA ILE A 170 -4.32 -42.51 -14.31
C ILE A 170 -3.62 -42.71 -15.67
N ALA A 171 -4.38 -42.88 -16.76
CA ALA A 171 -3.84 -43.05 -18.11
C ALA A 171 -3.18 -41.78 -18.69
N GLN A 172 -3.51 -40.59 -18.18
CA GLN A 172 -2.99 -39.30 -18.68
C GLN A 172 -1.82 -38.72 -17.85
N GLY A 173 -1.55 -39.24 -16.65
CA GLY A 173 -0.38 -38.84 -15.87
C GLY A 173 0.93 -39.33 -16.50
N LYS A 174 1.95 -38.46 -16.61
CA LYS A 174 3.30 -38.77 -17.14
C LYS A 174 4.13 -39.70 -16.24
N GLY A 175 3.57 -40.84 -15.83
CA GLY A 175 4.17 -41.80 -14.92
C GLY A 175 3.48 -43.15 -15.02
N THR A 176 3.58 -43.80 -16.17
CA THR A 176 3.04 -45.14 -16.44
C THR A 176 3.85 -46.20 -15.70
N THR A 177 3.70 -46.32 -14.39
CA THR A 177 4.08 -47.54 -13.67
C THR A 177 2.79 -48.21 -13.20
N VAL A 178 2.26 -49.08 -14.05
CA VAL A 178 1.07 -49.88 -13.76
C VAL A 178 1.41 -50.83 -12.62
N PHE A 179 0.99 -50.48 -11.40
CA PHE A 179 1.03 -51.42 -10.28
C PHE A 179 -0.17 -52.36 -10.42
N LEU A 180 0.01 -53.42 -11.21
CA LEU A 180 -0.90 -54.56 -11.14
C LEU A 180 -0.69 -55.21 -9.76
N PRO A 181 -1.70 -55.25 -8.87
CA PRO A 181 -1.60 -56.08 -7.69
C PRO A 181 -1.28 -57.51 -8.14
N SER A 182 -0.41 -58.20 -7.41
CA SER A 182 0.09 -59.54 -7.73
C SER A 182 -1.01 -60.59 -7.96
N GLU A 183 -2.26 -60.28 -7.63
CA GLU A 183 -3.44 -61.11 -7.94
C GLU A 183 -3.91 -61.02 -9.41
N ALA A 184 -3.60 -59.94 -10.14
CA ALA A 184 -3.92 -59.83 -11.56
C ALA A 184 -3.04 -60.76 -12.43
N SER A 185 -1.82 -61.07 -11.97
CA SER A 185 -0.98 -62.12 -12.56
C SER A 185 -1.61 -63.51 -12.36
N GLY A 186 -2.30 -63.72 -11.23
CA GLY A 186 -3.09 -64.93 -10.97
C GLY A 186 -4.26 -65.09 -11.93
N VAL A 187 -4.98 -64.00 -12.24
CA VAL A 187 -6.10 -64.01 -13.21
C VAL A 187 -5.60 -64.21 -14.65
N MET A 188 -4.49 -63.59 -15.05
CA MET A 188 -3.86 -63.81 -16.35
C MET A 188 -3.32 -65.25 -16.51
N GLY A 189 -2.75 -65.82 -15.45
CA GLY A 189 -2.34 -67.23 -15.41
C GLY A 189 -3.51 -68.20 -15.46
N ALA A 190 -4.62 -67.91 -14.78
CA ALA A 190 -5.85 -68.69 -14.84
C ALA A 190 -6.45 -68.69 -16.26
N LEU A 191 -6.45 -67.55 -16.95
CA LEU A 191 -6.89 -67.44 -18.35
C LEU A 191 -5.96 -68.21 -19.30
N GLY A 192 -4.65 -68.23 -19.05
CA GLY A 192 -3.69 -69.04 -19.79
C GLY A 192 -3.86 -70.54 -19.57
N GLY A 193 -4.15 -70.97 -18.34
CA GLY A 193 -4.43 -72.37 -17.98
C GLY A 193 -5.75 -72.89 -18.57
N LEU A 194 -6.79 -72.05 -18.58
CA LEU A 194 -8.06 -72.36 -19.25
C LEU A 194 -7.88 -72.49 -20.77
N ARG A 195 -7.03 -71.64 -21.38
CA ARG A 195 -6.67 -71.77 -22.81
C ARG A 195 -5.85 -73.03 -23.09
N ALA A 196 -4.95 -73.42 -22.20
CA ALA A 196 -4.18 -74.67 -22.32
C ALA A 196 -5.08 -75.91 -22.17
N MET A 197 -6.07 -75.88 -21.27
CA MET A 197 -7.09 -76.94 -21.16
C MET A 197 -8.02 -77.00 -22.38
N LEU A 198 -8.33 -75.86 -23.01
CA LEU A 198 -9.11 -75.82 -24.25
C LEU A 198 -8.30 -76.25 -25.49
N GLN A 199 -6.97 -76.26 -25.43
CA GLN A 199 -6.08 -76.51 -26.57
C GLN A 199 -5.25 -77.80 -26.44
N ALA A 200 -5.32 -78.53 -25.32
CA ALA A 200 -4.67 -79.82 -25.17
C ALA A 200 -5.51 -80.95 -25.81
N PRO A 201 -4.99 -81.67 -26.82
CA PRO A 201 -5.59 -82.91 -27.29
C PRO A 201 -5.39 -84.00 -26.22
N THR A 202 -6.43 -84.80 -26.02
CA THR A 202 -6.47 -85.96 -25.11
C THR A 202 -5.38 -86.98 -25.43
N GLY A 203 -4.52 -87.30 -24.46
CA GLY A 203 -3.66 -88.49 -24.54
C GLY A 203 -2.52 -88.59 -23.50
N GLY A 204 -2.69 -89.46 -22.51
CA GLY A 204 -1.70 -90.49 -22.15
C GLY A 204 -0.48 -90.17 -21.26
N ALA A 205 -0.61 -90.56 -19.98
CA ALA A 205 0.30 -91.43 -19.20
C ALA A 205 1.72 -91.01 -18.73
N ASP A 206 1.93 -91.34 -17.45
CA ASP A 206 3.12 -91.82 -16.73
C ASP A 206 4.21 -90.85 -16.23
N GLY A 207 4.16 -90.62 -14.91
CA GLY A 207 5.08 -91.24 -13.95
C GLY A 207 6.50 -90.66 -13.82
N SER A 208 6.83 -90.10 -12.65
CA SER A 208 7.89 -90.62 -11.76
C SER A 208 8.20 -89.63 -10.62
N ALA A 209 8.68 -90.20 -9.53
CA ALA A 209 8.68 -89.72 -8.16
C ALA A 209 9.98 -89.01 -7.72
N ALA A 210 9.89 -88.48 -6.49
CA ALA A 210 10.99 -88.24 -5.54
C ALA A 210 11.86 -86.98 -5.82
N SER A 211 12.34 -86.21 -4.84
CA SER A 211 12.60 -86.49 -3.43
C SER A 211 12.67 -85.20 -2.61
N VAL A 212 12.16 -85.28 -1.39
CA VAL A 212 12.43 -84.35 -0.28
C VAL A 212 13.75 -84.79 0.41
N ARG A 213 14.61 -83.82 0.77
CA ARG A 213 15.53 -83.78 1.93
C ARG A 213 16.33 -82.46 1.83
N SER A 214 16.28 -81.52 2.77
CA SER A 214 16.69 -81.52 4.19
C SER A 214 18.07 -80.87 4.40
N ALA A 215 18.10 -79.98 5.40
CA ALA A 215 19.22 -79.58 6.28
C ALA A 215 20.15 -78.41 5.88
N ALA A 216 19.82 -77.25 6.48
CA ALA A 216 20.54 -76.64 7.61
C ALA A 216 21.93 -75.98 7.43
N SER A 217 21.91 -74.66 7.75
CA SER A 217 22.75 -73.90 8.69
C SER A 217 24.25 -73.65 8.40
N ARG A 218 24.61 -72.35 8.33
CA ARG A 218 25.59 -71.77 9.27
C ARG A 218 25.67 -70.22 9.30
N THR A 219 25.53 -69.69 10.51
CA THR A 219 26.31 -68.61 11.20
C THR A 219 26.24 -67.14 10.79
N LEU A 220 25.80 -66.33 11.77
CA LEU A 220 26.10 -64.91 12.03
C LEU A 220 27.57 -64.70 12.49
N PRO A 221 28.06 -63.45 12.66
CA PRO A 221 27.86 -62.74 13.93
C PRO A 221 27.51 -61.23 13.80
N ALA A 222 27.21 -60.66 14.96
CA ALA A 222 26.62 -59.35 15.24
C ALA A 222 27.62 -58.17 15.33
N GLY A 223 27.06 -56.95 15.36
CA GLY A 223 27.62 -55.74 15.98
C GLY A 223 27.05 -54.47 15.36
N GLU A 224 26.79 -53.34 16.02
CA GLU A 224 26.53 -52.92 17.41
C GLU A 224 26.20 -51.41 17.33
N GLY A 225 25.16 -50.93 18.02
CA GLY A 225 25.08 -49.58 18.60
C GLY A 225 24.58 -48.36 17.78
N PRO A 226 23.55 -47.63 18.26
CA PRO A 226 23.14 -46.31 17.76
C PRO A 226 23.85 -45.16 18.51
N ARG A 227 23.96 -43.96 17.91
CA ARG A 227 24.31 -42.73 18.64
C ARG A 227 23.40 -41.56 18.27
N ASP A 228 22.71 -41.14 19.32
CA ASP A 228 22.01 -39.88 19.54
C ASP A 228 23.00 -38.69 19.53
N GLY A 229 22.48 -37.48 19.30
CA GLY A 229 23.29 -36.27 19.24
C GLY A 229 22.46 -34.99 19.08
N SER A 230 21.97 -34.52 20.23
CA SER A 230 21.73 -33.13 20.69
C SER A 230 21.55 -31.99 19.68
#